data_AF-A0A2R6KIX1-F1
#
_entry.id   AF-A0A2R6KIX1-F1
#
_cell.length_a   1.000
_cell.length_b   1.000
_cell.length_c   1.000
_cell.angle_alpha   90.00
_cell.angle_beta   90.00
_cell.angle_gamma   90.00
#
_symmetry.space_group_name_H-M   'P 1'
#
loop_
_entity.id
_entity.type
_entity.pdbx_description
1 polymer ?
#
loop_
_entity_poly.entity_id
_entity_poly.type
_entity_poly.pdbx_seq_one_letter_code
_entity_poly.pdbx_strand_id
1 'polypeptide(L)'
;MDFGEGRYTREKVQKRVESITDLVGGLAEVVEPEYVYGVLLVGMNPHRGLKPTGRPISENVERLPWISVLSDTIIEDFGGRKRVLDTPAWRVEELETGHVMIVKTNNPIDPTEGPSVSIDRYLLDGESEEEQKRERSDIDDPFAALDPGDIGSDVVVRQENAAGDLTNEDLELVRCEVRDWSLWEVETGEFLRRVIDESGTPIGDLPDEVGPEDEPYPTLIRLGVPVSFVRLDGPGDENVVTNVMEIDIDESKLQLLANVASRVPDDPTPDDIEPIEELVGQLARLDDTDGVEDLIETRLL
;
A
#
# COMPACT_ATOMS: atom_id res chain seq x y z
N MET A 1 35.74 -1.75 -2.13
CA MET A 1 35.48 -3.18 -1.94
C MET A 1 34.88 -3.63 -3.26
N ASP A 2 35.63 -4.43 -4.01
CA ASP A 2 35.31 -4.82 -5.38
C ASP A 2 34.21 -5.90 -5.33
N PHE A 3 32.97 -5.52 -5.59
CA PHE A 3 31.86 -6.47 -5.69
C PHE A 3 31.95 -7.13 -7.06
N GLY A 4 32.76 -8.18 -7.14
CA GLY A 4 33.01 -8.89 -8.37
C GLY A 4 31.71 -9.25 -9.09
N GLU A 5 31.64 -8.88 -10.38
CA GLU A 5 30.63 -9.26 -11.34
C GLU A 5 30.63 -10.79 -11.56
N GLY A 6 30.18 -11.53 -10.56
CA GLY A 6 29.83 -12.93 -10.66
C GLY A 6 28.33 -13.02 -10.91
N ARG A 7 27.90 -13.10 -12.18
CA ARG A 7 26.51 -13.37 -12.57
C ARG A 7 25.97 -14.60 -11.81
N TYR A 8 25.18 -14.37 -10.77
CA TYR A 8 24.35 -15.43 -10.20
C TYR A 8 23.26 -15.74 -11.23
N THR A 9 23.27 -16.95 -11.79
CA THR A 9 22.20 -17.39 -12.70
C THR A 9 20.92 -17.60 -11.89
N ARG A 10 19.75 -17.36 -12.50
CA ARG A 10 18.44 -17.61 -11.86
C ARG A 10 18.35 -19.01 -11.24
N GLU A 11 18.87 -20.02 -11.93
CA GLU A 11 18.93 -21.41 -11.43
C GLU A 11 19.74 -21.55 -10.13
N LYS A 12 20.87 -20.85 -9.99
CA LYS A 12 21.67 -20.87 -8.77
C LYS A 12 20.97 -20.17 -7.61
N VAL A 13 20.26 -19.08 -7.89
CA VAL A 13 19.46 -18.37 -6.90
C VAL A 13 18.31 -19.24 -6.41
N GLN A 14 17.56 -19.84 -7.35
CA GLN A 14 16.46 -20.76 -7.04
C GLN A 14 16.91 -21.93 -6.17
N LYS A 15 17.99 -22.61 -6.55
CA LYS A 15 18.54 -23.71 -5.76
C LYS A 15 18.95 -23.29 -4.35
N ARG A 16 19.45 -22.06 -4.20
CA ARG A 16 19.82 -21.51 -2.89
C ARG A 16 18.60 -21.19 -2.04
N VAL A 17 17.54 -20.63 -2.64
CA VAL A 17 16.26 -20.41 -1.97
C VAL A 17 15.70 -21.73 -1.45
N GLU A 18 15.60 -22.75 -2.31
CA GLU A 18 15.11 -24.09 -1.93
C GLU A 18 15.95 -24.69 -0.79
N SER A 19 17.28 -24.60 -0.88
CA SER A 19 18.17 -25.11 0.17
C SER A 19 17.97 -24.40 1.52
N ILE A 20 17.64 -23.09 1.51
CA ILE A 20 17.37 -22.33 2.73
C ILE A 20 16.00 -22.72 3.29
N THR A 21 14.96 -22.80 2.46
CA THR A 21 13.62 -23.18 2.93
C THR A 21 13.60 -24.59 3.49
N ASP A 22 14.26 -25.54 2.84
CA ASP A 22 14.32 -26.93 3.29
C ASP A 22 15.13 -27.06 4.60
N LEU A 23 16.22 -26.28 4.74
CA LEU A 23 16.99 -26.22 5.98
C LEU A 23 16.14 -25.66 7.13
N VAL A 24 15.37 -24.59 6.89
CA VAL A 24 14.50 -24.01 7.92
C VAL A 24 13.39 -24.99 8.33
N GLY A 25 12.75 -25.66 7.36
CA GLY A 25 11.74 -26.69 7.64
C GLY A 25 12.32 -27.83 8.49
N GLY A 26 13.45 -28.41 8.07
CA GLY A 26 14.10 -29.48 8.84
C GLY A 26 14.59 -29.05 10.22
N LEU A 27 15.01 -27.79 10.40
CA LEU A 27 15.34 -27.25 11.73
C LEU A 27 14.10 -27.10 12.59
N ALA A 28 12.97 -26.65 12.03
CA ALA A 28 11.73 -26.50 12.75
C ALA A 28 11.17 -27.85 13.23
N GLU A 29 11.31 -28.92 12.44
CA GLU A 29 10.91 -30.27 12.87
C GLU A 29 11.74 -30.82 14.03
N VAL A 30 13.00 -30.38 14.17
CA VAL A 30 13.89 -30.82 15.25
C VAL A 30 13.75 -29.96 16.51
N VAL A 31 13.58 -28.65 16.34
CA VAL A 31 13.54 -27.69 17.45
C VAL A 31 12.13 -27.48 17.98
N GLU A 32 11.10 -27.72 17.15
CA GLU A 32 9.68 -27.42 17.42
C GLU A 32 9.50 -25.99 17.95
N PRO A 33 10.00 -24.97 17.23
CA PRO A 33 9.91 -23.59 17.67
C PRO A 33 8.47 -23.10 17.56
N GLU A 34 8.07 -22.30 18.54
CA GLU A 34 6.73 -21.72 18.52
C GLU A 34 6.53 -20.75 17.35
N TYR A 35 7.52 -19.89 17.08
CA TYR A 35 7.53 -18.94 15.97
C TYR A 35 8.94 -18.80 15.39
N VAL A 36 9.05 -18.86 14.06
CA VAL A 36 10.31 -18.59 13.34
C VAL A 36 10.10 -17.41 12.41
N TYR A 37 11.09 -16.50 12.36
CA TYR A 37 11.12 -15.42 11.40
C TYR A 37 12.45 -15.36 10.64
N GLY A 38 12.38 -15.48 9.31
CA GLY A 38 13.51 -15.36 8.41
C GLY A 38 13.74 -13.92 7.96
N VAL A 39 14.94 -13.38 8.20
CA VAL A 39 15.29 -12.00 7.84
C VAL A 39 16.43 -11.97 6.84
N LEU A 40 16.25 -11.20 5.76
CA LEU A 40 17.37 -10.72 4.96
C LEU A 40 18.00 -9.51 5.65
N LEU A 41 19.32 -9.55 5.85
CA LEU A 41 20.07 -8.44 6.43
C LEU A 41 20.32 -7.33 5.38
N VAL A 42 19.24 -6.70 4.92
CA VAL A 42 19.25 -5.58 3.96
C VAL A 42 18.60 -4.36 4.63
N GLY A 43 19.26 -3.21 4.56
CA GLY A 43 18.81 -1.96 5.19
C GLY A 43 19.25 -1.76 6.64
N MET A 44 18.87 -0.62 7.24
CA MET A 44 19.34 -0.19 8.56
C MET A 44 18.71 -0.96 9.73
N ASN A 45 17.50 -1.50 9.59
CA ASN A 45 16.80 -2.17 10.68
C ASN A 45 15.93 -3.36 10.20
N PRO A 46 16.55 -4.40 9.61
CA PRO A 46 15.85 -5.45 8.87
C PRO A 46 14.91 -6.32 9.73
N HIS A 47 15.07 -6.28 11.05
CA HIS A 47 14.26 -7.06 12.01
C HIS A 47 13.05 -6.32 12.56
N ARG A 48 12.89 -5.01 12.28
CA ARG A 48 11.78 -4.21 12.81
C ARG A 48 10.44 -4.81 12.38
N GLY A 49 9.51 -4.89 13.33
CA GLY A 49 8.16 -5.41 13.12
C GLY A 49 8.04 -6.94 13.02
N LEU A 50 9.15 -7.68 12.90
CA LEU A 50 9.12 -9.14 12.69
C LEU A 50 9.14 -9.96 13.97
N LYS A 51 9.72 -9.39 15.03
CA LYS A 51 9.90 -10.05 16.31
C LYS A 51 8.66 -9.80 17.18
N PRO A 52 7.99 -10.87 17.66
CA PRO A 52 6.86 -10.71 18.56
C PRO A 52 7.26 -10.00 19.85
N THR A 53 6.47 -9.01 20.26
CA THR A 53 6.67 -8.27 21.53
C THR A 53 5.74 -8.75 22.65
N GLY A 54 4.74 -9.58 22.33
CA GLY A 54 3.71 -10.05 23.24
C GLY A 54 2.86 -11.18 22.65
N ARG A 55 1.66 -11.36 23.21
CA ARG A 55 0.65 -12.35 22.79
C ARG A 55 -0.72 -11.67 22.65
N PRO A 56 -1.59 -12.14 21.73
CA PRO A 56 -1.34 -13.15 20.68
C PRO A 56 -0.26 -12.66 19.69
N ILE A 57 0.44 -13.60 19.04
CA ILE A 57 1.61 -13.22 18.22
C ILE A 57 1.22 -12.33 17.04
N SER A 58 0.09 -12.61 16.40
CA SER A 58 -0.46 -11.84 15.27
C SER A 58 -0.64 -10.35 15.61
N GLU A 59 -1.13 -10.02 16.80
CA GLU A 59 -1.33 -8.64 17.26
C GLU A 59 -0.02 -7.96 17.72
N ASN A 60 1.08 -8.70 17.83
CA ASN A 60 2.34 -8.21 18.39
C ASN A 60 3.52 -8.30 17.42
N VAL A 61 3.22 -8.44 16.12
CA VAL A 61 4.13 -8.28 14.99
C VAL A 61 3.49 -7.27 14.02
N GLU A 62 4.29 -6.42 13.40
CA GLU A 62 3.80 -5.40 12.45
C GLU A 62 3.74 -5.95 11.02
N ARG A 63 4.54 -6.99 10.73
CA ARG A 63 4.59 -7.63 9.40
C ARG A 63 5.17 -9.03 9.50
N LEU A 64 4.88 -9.86 8.50
CA LEU A 64 5.46 -11.19 8.38
C LEU A 64 6.83 -11.16 7.67
N PRO A 65 7.74 -12.07 8.05
CA PRO A 65 9.04 -12.26 7.40
C PRO A 65 8.90 -12.99 6.06
N TRP A 66 9.99 -13.06 5.28
CA TRP A 66 10.01 -13.84 4.03
C TRP A 66 9.69 -15.33 4.26
N ILE A 67 10.25 -15.90 5.34
CA ILE A 67 9.95 -17.27 5.80
C ILE A 67 9.40 -17.17 7.22
N SER A 68 8.21 -17.72 7.44
CA SER A 68 7.61 -17.91 8.76
C SER A 68 7.44 -19.40 9.04
N VAL A 69 7.60 -19.82 10.29
CA VAL A 69 7.12 -21.12 10.76
C VAL A 69 6.26 -20.91 11.99
N LEU A 70 5.05 -21.44 11.96
CA LEU A 70 4.04 -21.30 13.01
C LEU A 70 3.79 -22.65 13.65
N SER A 71 3.90 -22.75 14.97
CA SER A 71 3.49 -23.95 15.70
C SER A 71 1.96 -24.07 15.76
N ASP A 72 1.47 -25.28 16.00
CA ASP A 72 0.05 -25.56 16.20
C ASP A 72 -0.59 -24.68 17.29
N THR A 73 0.19 -24.31 18.31
CA THR A 73 -0.30 -23.49 19.44
C THR A 73 -0.57 -22.03 19.07
N ILE A 74 0.05 -21.49 18.03
CA ILE A 74 -0.09 -20.08 17.63
C ILE A 74 -0.84 -19.91 16.31
N ILE A 75 -1.09 -20.99 15.58
CA ILE A 75 -1.87 -20.95 14.33
C ILE A 75 -3.25 -20.32 14.55
N GLU A 76 -3.85 -20.51 15.73
CA GLU A 76 -5.12 -19.86 16.09
C GLU A 76 -5.01 -18.33 16.20
N ASP A 77 -3.85 -17.78 16.57
CA ASP A 77 -3.60 -16.33 16.59
C ASP A 77 -3.75 -15.74 15.16
N PHE A 78 -3.50 -16.54 14.12
CA PHE A 78 -3.53 -16.13 12.71
C PHE A 78 -4.81 -16.58 11.99
N GLY A 79 -5.92 -16.71 12.72
CA GLY A 79 -7.23 -17.06 12.17
C GLY A 79 -7.43 -18.56 11.89
N GLY A 80 -6.59 -19.41 12.48
CA GLY A 80 -6.76 -20.86 12.52
C GLY A 80 -6.12 -21.61 11.36
N ARG A 81 -6.01 -22.93 11.54
CA ARG A 81 -5.20 -23.81 10.68
C ARG A 81 -5.58 -23.78 9.20
N LYS A 82 -6.87 -23.77 8.90
CA LYS A 82 -7.34 -23.70 7.52
C LYS A 82 -6.86 -22.41 6.85
N ARG A 83 -7.03 -21.27 7.53
CA ARG A 83 -6.63 -19.96 6.99
C ARG A 83 -5.13 -19.92 6.71
N VAL A 84 -4.33 -20.37 7.68
CA VAL A 84 -2.87 -20.45 7.56
C VAL A 84 -2.44 -21.33 6.39
N LEU A 85 -3.05 -22.51 6.20
CA LEU A 85 -2.76 -23.40 5.06
C LEU A 85 -3.21 -22.82 3.71
N ASP A 86 -4.31 -22.08 3.70
CA ASP A 86 -4.86 -21.40 2.51
C ASP A 86 -4.16 -20.05 2.25
N THR A 87 -3.06 -19.72 2.94
CA THR A 87 -2.35 -18.45 2.74
C THR A 87 -1.88 -18.31 1.28
N PRO A 88 -2.14 -17.18 0.60
CA PRO A 88 -1.76 -16.96 -0.79
C PRO A 88 -0.27 -16.72 -1.00
N ALA A 89 0.62 -17.50 -0.38
CA ALA A 89 2.07 -17.36 -0.50
C ALA A 89 2.65 -18.22 -1.64
N TRP A 90 3.93 -18.04 -1.98
CA TRP A 90 4.61 -18.90 -2.96
C TRP A 90 4.66 -20.37 -2.53
N ARG A 91 4.93 -20.63 -1.23
CA ARG A 91 4.91 -21.98 -0.65
C ARG A 91 4.29 -21.94 0.72
N VAL A 92 3.31 -22.81 0.95
CA VAL A 92 2.75 -23.12 2.26
C VAL A 92 2.83 -24.63 2.45
N GLU A 93 3.40 -25.08 3.56
CA GLU A 93 3.65 -26.49 3.81
C GLU A 93 3.42 -26.84 5.27
N GLU A 94 2.65 -27.89 5.51
CA GLU A 94 2.55 -28.51 6.82
C GLU A 94 3.71 -29.48 7.02
N LEU A 95 4.47 -29.27 8.11
CA LEU A 95 5.59 -30.13 8.51
C LEU A 95 5.08 -31.34 9.31
N GLU A 96 5.90 -32.38 9.48
CA GLU A 96 5.47 -33.61 10.18
C GLU A 96 5.03 -33.38 11.63
N THR A 97 5.55 -32.33 12.26
CA THR A 97 5.23 -31.91 13.63
C THR A 97 3.93 -31.11 13.73
N GLY A 98 3.22 -30.88 12.62
CA GLY A 98 2.01 -30.06 12.57
C GLY A 98 2.27 -28.54 12.57
N HIS A 99 3.53 -28.11 12.51
CA HIS A 99 3.87 -26.73 12.23
C HIS A 99 3.54 -26.40 10.78
N VAL A 100 3.26 -25.13 10.48
CA VAL A 100 3.09 -24.66 9.10
C VAL A 100 4.22 -23.70 8.75
N MET A 101 4.95 -24.01 7.69
CA MET A 101 5.93 -23.13 7.08
C MET A 101 5.28 -22.34 5.94
N ILE A 102 5.53 -21.02 5.93
CA ILE A 102 5.04 -20.09 4.92
C ILE A 102 6.24 -19.37 4.32
N VAL A 103 6.34 -19.38 2.99
CA VAL A 103 7.38 -18.66 2.23
C VAL A 103 6.70 -17.69 1.30
N LYS A 104 6.84 -16.37 1.55
CA LYS A 104 6.10 -15.32 0.84
C LYS A 104 6.28 -15.40 -0.68
N THR A 105 7.53 -15.43 -1.13
CA THR A 105 7.92 -15.33 -2.54
C THR A 105 9.01 -16.33 -2.90
N ASN A 106 9.18 -16.63 -4.19
CA ASN A 106 10.22 -17.54 -4.68
C ASN A 106 11.65 -17.00 -4.60
N ASN A 107 11.81 -15.70 -4.37
CA ASN A 107 13.08 -15.04 -4.12
C ASN A 107 12.82 -13.81 -3.22
N PRO A 108 13.59 -13.62 -2.14
CA PRO A 108 13.33 -12.53 -1.20
C PRO A 108 13.84 -11.15 -1.63
N ILE A 109 14.60 -11.04 -2.73
CA ILE A 109 15.14 -9.77 -3.23
C ILE A 109 14.48 -9.37 -4.55
N ASP A 110 14.40 -10.31 -5.50
CA ASP A 110 13.86 -10.08 -6.85
C ASP A 110 12.92 -11.24 -7.21
N PRO A 111 11.69 -11.25 -6.64
CA PRO A 111 10.72 -12.31 -6.83
C PRO A 111 10.14 -12.29 -8.25
N THR A 112 10.06 -13.46 -8.87
CA THR A 112 9.27 -13.65 -10.11
C THR A 112 7.92 -14.31 -9.84
N GLU A 113 7.77 -14.93 -8.66
CA GLU A 113 6.53 -15.55 -8.18
C GLU A 113 6.32 -15.14 -6.72
N GLY A 114 5.07 -14.85 -6.38
CA GLY A 114 4.73 -14.30 -5.07
C GLY A 114 3.22 -14.25 -4.88
N PRO A 115 2.79 -13.66 -3.76
CA PRO A 115 1.39 -13.67 -3.38
C PRO A 115 0.56 -12.76 -4.29
N SER A 116 -0.65 -13.19 -4.62
CA SER A 116 -1.57 -12.37 -5.45
C SER A 116 -2.21 -11.20 -4.69
N VAL A 117 -2.11 -11.23 -3.35
CA VAL A 117 -2.64 -10.25 -2.40
C VAL A 117 -1.63 -10.05 -1.25
N SER A 118 -1.86 -9.09 -0.34
CA SER A 118 -1.01 -8.92 0.83
C SER A 118 -1.23 -10.06 1.83
N ILE A 119 -0.17 -10.83 2.09
CA ILE A 119 -0.27 -11.89 3.10
C ILE A 119 -0.26 -11.34 4.53
N ASP A 120 0.27 -10.13 4.73
CA ASP A 120 0.24 -9.46 6.02
C ASP A 120 -1.21 -9.11 6.37
N ARG A 121 -1.94 -8.48 5.44
CA ARG A 121 -3.38 -8.23 5.60
C ARG A 121 -4.20 -9.51 5.72
N TYR A 122 -3.80 -10.56 5.00
CA TYR A 122 -4.47 -11.85 5.12
C TYR A 122 -4.25 -12.50 6.50
N LEU A 123 -3.03 -12.55 7.04
CA LEU A 123 -2.76 -13.30 8.27
C LEU A 123 -2.86 -12.47 9.55
N LEU A 124 -2.58 -11.17 9.49
CA LEU A 124 -2.60 -10.27 10.64
C LEU A 124 -3.96 -9.57 10.77
N ASP A 125 -4.49 -9.06 9.65
CA ASP A 125 -5.73 -8.25 9.67
C ASP A 125 -6.99 -9.10 9.42
N GLY A 126 -6.82 -10.35 8.99
CA GLY A 126 -7.92 -11.29 8.78
C GLY A 126 -8.70 -11.10 7.47
N GLU A 127 -8.22 -10.26 6.56
CA GLU A 127 -8.86 -9.99 5.27
C GLU A 127 -8.78 -11.17 4.30
N SER A 128 -9.88 -11.54 3.67
CA SER A 128 -9.88 -12.59 2.65
C SER A 128 -9.18 -12.17 1.36
N GLU A 129 -8.72 -13.14 0.58
CA GLU A 129 -8.24 -12.88 -0.78
C GLU A 129 -9.29 -12.19 -1.64
N GLU A 130 -10.57 -12.52 -1.46
CA GLU A 130 -11.66 -11.94 -2.24
C GLU A 130 -11.86 -10.46 -1.90
N GLU A 131 -11.80 -10.09 -0.62
CA GLU A 131 -11.87 -8.70 -0.18
C GLU A 131 -10.71 -7.88 -0.77
N GLN A 132 -9.47 -8.37 -0.62
CA GLN A 132 -8.31 -7.69 -1.19
C GLN A 132 -8.33 -7.65 -2.73
N LYS A 133 -8.87 -8.67 -3.39
CA LYS A 133 -9.05 -8.67 -4.86
C LYS A 133 -10.15 -7.72 -5.30
N ARG A 134 -11.21 -7.53 -4.50
CA ARG A 134 -12.23 -6.51 -4.75
C ARG A 134 -11.65 -5.12 -4.61
N GLU A 135 -10.92 -4.84 -3.54
CA GLU A 135 -10.19 -3.57 -3.39
C GLU A 135 -9.20 -3.32 -4.53
N ARG A 136 -8.56 -4.38 -5.06
CA ARG A 136 -7.73 -4.27 -6.28
C ARG A 136 -8.53 -4.06 -7.56
N SER A 137 -9.78 -4.54 -7.65
CA SER A 137 -10.67 -4.23 -8.78
C SER A 137 -11.31 -2.85 -8.67
N ASP A 138 -11.27 -2.25 -7.49
CA ASP A 138 -11.69 -0.87 -7.22
C ASP A 138 -10.50 0.12 -7.40
N ILE A 139 -9.41 -0.33 -8.03
CA ILE A 139 -8.30 0.54 -8.45
C ILE A 139 -8.81 1.40 -9.60
N ASP A 140 -8.99 2.68 -9.29
CA ASP A 140 -9.35 3.72 -10.24
C ASP A 140 -8.38 4.87 -10.05
N ASP A 141 -7.41 5.00 -10.97
CA ASP A 141 -6.53 6.16 -10.97
C ASP A 141 -7.26 7.32 -11.64
N PRO A 142 -7.66 8.38 -10.89
CA PRO A 142 -8.45 9.46 -11.47
C PRO A 142 -7.72 10.22 -12.58
N PHE A 143 -6.40 10.05 -12.68
CA PHE A 143 -5.60 10.63 -13.76
C PHE A 143 -5.64 9.83 -15.06
N ALA A 144 -6.15 8.59 -15.06
CA ALA A 144 -6.26 7.76 -16.26
C ALA A 144 -7.26 8.31 -17.30
N ALA A 145 -8.21 9.13 -16.86
CA ALA A 145 -9.21 9.77 -17.72
C ALA A 145 -8.83 11.20 -18.17
N LEU A 146 -7.66 11.71 -17.74
CA LEU A 146 -7.15 13.02 -18.14
C LEU A 146 -6.36 12.93 -19.46
N ASP A 147 -6.44 13.98 -20.28
CA ASP A 147 -5.70 14.06 -21.52
C ASP A 147 -4.26 14.57 -21.28
N PRO A 148 -3.27 14.20 -22.11
CA PRO A 148 -1.93 14.78 -22.02
C PRO A 148 -1.97 16.33 -22.10
N GLY A 149 -1.34 16.98 -21.13
CA GLY A 149 -1.33 18.43 -20.93
C GLY A 149 -2.38 18.93 -19.93
N ASP A 150 -3.33 18.09 -19.52
CA ASP A 150 -4.25 18.41 -18.41
C ASP A 150 -3.46 18.55 -17.10
N ILE A 151 -3.97 19.42 -16.23
CA ILE A 151 -3.41 19.69 -14.91
C ILE A 151 -4.35 19.11 -13.85
N GLY A 152 -3.77 18.58 -12.78
CA GLY A 152 -4.51 18.17 -11.60
C GLY A 152 -3.71 18.32 -10.32
N SER A 153 -4.33 17.91 -9.21
CA SER A 153 -3.72 17.84 -7.89
C SER A 153 -3.78 16.40 -7.38
N ASP A 154 -2.62 15.85 -7.03
CA ASP A 154 -2.50 14.51 -6.46
C ASP A 154 -2.05 14.59 -5.00
N VAL A 155 -2.33 13.54 -4.24
CA VAL A 155 -1.81 13.36 -2.88
C VAL A 155 -0.94 12.13 -2.88
N VAL A 156 0.33 12.33 -2.56
CA VAL A 156 1.34 11.28 -2.62
C VAL A 156 2.07 11.15 -1.29
N VAL A 157 2.70 10.00 -1.09
CA VAL A 157 3.53 9.72 0.09
C VAL A 157 4.88 9.19 -0.38
N ARG A 158 5.97 9.58 0.29
CA ARG A 158 7.28 9.00 -0.01
C ARG A 158 7.28 7.49 0.26
N GLN A 159 7.93 6.70 -0.59
CA GLN A 159 7.98 5.23 -0.47
C GLN A 159 8.42 4.75 0.92
N GLU A 160 9.34 5.47 1.57
CA GLU A 160 9.83 5.15 2.92
C GLU A 160 8.76 5.27 4.02
N ASN A 161 7.75 6.12 3.82
CA ASN A 161 6.64 6.34 4.75
C ASN A 161 5.39 5.51 4.39
N ALA A 162 5.32 4.97 3.16
CA ALA A 162 4.20 4.16 2.70
C ALA A 162 4.06 2.80 3.42
N ALA A 163 5.08 2.38 4.16
CA ALA A 163 5.08 1.15 4.96
C ALA A 163 4.60 1.42 6.40
N GLY A 164 3.31 1.65 6.60
CA GLY A 164 2.69 1.84 7.91
C GLY A 164 1.31 2.49 7.85
N ASP A 165 0.75 2.82 9.01
CA ASP A 165 -0.45 3.64 9.10
C ASP A 165 -0.11 5.08 8.69
N LEU A 166 -0.68 5.54 7.58
CA LEU A 166 -0.45 6.88 7.05
C LEU A 166 -1.08 7.93 7.96
N THR A 167 -0.28 8.90 8.37
CA THR A 167 -0.76 10.09 9.10
C THR A 167 -0.92 11.27 8.16
N ASN A 168 -1.65 12.30 8.59
CA ASN A 168 -1.81 13.54 7.81
C ASN A 168 -0.45 14.24 7.53
N GLU A 169 0.57 14.02 8.37
CA GLU A 169 1.92 14.58 8.20
C GLU A 169 2.72 13.89 7.08
N ASP A 170 2.34 12.67 6.70
CA ASP A 170 3.01 11.91 5.63
C ASP A 170 2.54 12.32 4.23
N LEU A 171 1.42 13.05 4.15
CA LEU A 171 0.75 13.39 2.89
C LEU A 171 1.38 14.62 2.25
N GLU A 172 1.73 14.48 0.97
CA GLU A 172 2.26 15.57 0.14
C GLU A 172 1.26 15.89 -0.98
N LEU A 173 0.67 17.08 -0.92
CA LEU A 173 -0.15 17.63 -2.01
C LEU A 173 0.78 18.13 -3.13
N VAL A 174 0.60 17.61 -4.33
CA VAL A 174 1.38 18.01 -5.51
C VAL A 174 0.47 18.47 -6.63
N ARG A 175 0.87 19.52 -7.34
CA ARG A 175 0.21 19.95 -8.58
C ARG A 175 0.94 19.32 -9.75
N CYS A 176 0.23 18.60 -10.60
CA CYS A 176 0.83 17.78 -11.64
C CYS A 176 0.20 18.01 -13.01
N GLU A 177 1.02 17.85 -14.04
CA GLU A 177 0.62 17.80 -15.45
C GLU A 177 0.73 16.36 -15.95
N VAL A 178 -0.27 15.91 -16.71
CA VAL A 178 -0.26 14.60 -17.35
C VAL A 178 0.59 14.65 -18.61
N ARG A 179 1.65 13.83 -18.68
CA ARG A 179 2.52 13.67 -19.87
C ARG A 179 2.76 12.20 -20.14
N ASP A 180 2.26 11.71 -21.28
CA ASP A 180 2.47 10.32 -21.74
C ASP A 180 2.26 9.27 -20.63
N TRP A 181 1.07 9.27 -20.00
CA TRP A 181 0.70 8.37 -18.89
C TRP A 181 1.55 8.51 -17.62
N SER A 182 2.23 9.65 -17.45
CA SER A 182 2.98 9.98 -16.24
C SER A 182 2.58 11.35 -15.72
N LEU A 183 2.66 11.53 -14.41
CA LEU A 183 2.43 12.77 -13.72
C LEU A 183 3.76 13.46 -13.45
N TRP A 184 3.83 14.74 -13.82
CA TRP A 184 5.01 15.58 -13.64
C TRP A 184 4.63 16.81 -12.85
N GLU A 185 5.42 17.18 -11.85
CA GLU A 185 5.15 18.36 -11.04
C GLU A 185 5.22 19.63 -11.92
N VAL A 186 4.24 20.53 -11.74
CA VAL A 186 4.01 21.65 -12.65
C VAL A 186 5.12 22.73 -12.57
N GLU A 187 5.64 23.02 -11.38
CA GLU A 187 6.61 24.10 -11.16
C GLU A 187 8.06 23.67 -11.43
N THR A 188 8.47 22.52 -10.91
CA THR A 188 9.82 21.96 -10.98
C THR A 188 10.02 21.13 -12.24
N GLY A 189 8.94 20.56 -12.78
CA GLY A 189 9.02 19.61 -13.89
C GLY A 189 9.63 18.27 -13.47
N GLU A 190 9.62 17.94 -12.18
CA GLU A 190 10.11 16.65 -11.67
C GLU A 190 9.08 15.55 -11.95
N PHE A 191 9.57 14.33 -12.19
CA PHE A 191 8.70 13.17 -12.32
C PHE A 191 8.09 12.86 -10.95
N LEU A 192 6.77 12.61 -10.93
CA LEU A 192 6.07 12.17 -9.73
C LEU A 192 5.82 10.68 -9.80
N ARG A 193 4.90 10.24 -10.66
CA ARG A 193 4.56 8.83 -10.78
C ARG A 193 3.93 8.53 -12.12
N ARG A 194 3.90 7.27 -12.49
CA ARG A 194 3.09 6.80 -13.62
C ARG A 194 1.62 6.71 -13.22
N VAL A 195 0.76 6.89 -14.21
CA VAL A 195 -0.66 6.56 -14.12
C VAL A 195 -0.79 5.04 -14.01
N ILE A 196 -1.71 4.58 -13.17
CA ILE A 196 -1.95 3.17 -12.93
C ILE A 196 -3.21 2.74 -13.66
N ASP A 197 -3.16 1.59 -14.33
CA ASP A 197 -4.33 1.00 -14.99
C ASP A 197 -5.28 0.29 -14.01
N GLU A 198 -6.45 -0.12 -14.50
CA GLU A 198 -7.48 -0.87 -13.74
C GLU A 198 -6.96 -2.17 -13.08
N SER A 199 -5.79 -2.68 -13.50
CA SER A 199 -5.17 -3.87 -12.91
C SER A 199 -4.23 -3.56 -11.73
N GLY A 200 -4.01 -2.27 -11.46
CA GLY A 200 -3.01 -1.79 -10.51
C GLY A 200 -1.60 -1.78 -11.08
N THR A 201 -1.44 -1.78 -12.41
CA THR A 201 -0.13 -1.76 -13.07
C THR A 201 0.20 -0.35 -13.55
N PRO A 202 1.36 0.21 -13.18
CA PRO A 202 1.84 1.47 -13.74
C PRO A 202 1.99 1.38 -15.27
N ILE A 203 1.43 2.35 -15.98
CA ILE A 203 1.45 2.42 -17.45
C ILE A 203 2.78 3.05 -17.90
N GLY A 204 3.43 2.41 -18.87
CA GLY A 204 4.68 2.91 -19.45
C GLY A 204 5.93 2.59 -18.61
N ASP A 205 7.07 2.98 -19.15
CA ASP A 205 8.38 2.79 -18.53
C ASP A 205 8.72 3.95 -17.60
N LEU A 206 9.47 3.67 -16.53
CA LEU A 206 10.06 4.73 -15.71
C LEU A 206 11.06 5.54 -16.53
N PRO A 207 11.17 6.86 -16.31
CA PRO A 207 12.25 7.65 -16.88
C PRO A 207 13.62 7.09 -16.49
N ASP A 208 14.59 7.12 -17.41
CA ASP A 208 15.93 6.52 -17.21
C ASP A 208 16.67 7.01 -15.96
N GLU A 209 16.35 8.22 -15.49
CA GLU A 209 17.00 8.89 -14.36
C GLU A 209 16.30 8.64 -13.01
N VAL A 210 15.15 7.96 -13.00
CA VAL A 210 14.31 7.75 -11.80
C VAL A 210 14.36 6.28 -11.36
N GLY A 211 14.75 6.05 -10.11
CA GLY A 211 14.69 4.72 -9.51
C GLY A 211 13.26 4.34 -9.07
N PRO A 212 12.91 3.05 -9.02
CA PRO A 212 11.61 2.62 -8.49
C PRO A 212 11.32 3.09 -7.06
N GLU A 213 12.36 3.30 -6.25
CA GLU A 213 12.29 3.85 -4.89
C GLU A 213 11.95 5.34 -4.84
N ASP A 214 12.17 6.05 -5.94
CA ASP A 214 11.96 7.49 -6.07
C ASP A 214 10.54 7.82 -6.58
N GLU A 215 9.79 6.82 -7.08
CA GLU A 215 8.39 6.95 -7.48
C GLU A 215 7.50 6.95 -6.23
N PRO A 216 6.99 8.10 -5.74
CA PRO A 216 6.11 8.18 -4.58
C PRO A 216 4.85 7.31 -4.70
N TYR A 217 4.35 6.90 -3.54
CA TYR A 217 3.16 6.09 -3.40
C TYR A 217 1.90 6.91 -3.71
N PRO A 218 1.05 6.47 -4.66
CA PRO A 218 -0.19 7.15 -5.00
C PRO A 218 -1.30 6.84 -4.00
N THR A 219 -1.77 7.85 -3.25
CA THR A 219 -2.78 7.61 -2.22
C THR A 219 -4.22 7.62 -2.74
N LEU A 220 -4.50 8.32 -3.85
CA LEU A 220 -5.87 8.54 -4.31
C LEU A 220 -6.51 7.36 -5.06
N ILE A 221 -5.69 6.46 -5.60
CA ILE A 221 -6.12 5.40 -6.56
C ILE A 221 -7.14 4.40 -5.98
N ARG A 222 -7.22 4.29 -4.65
CA ARG A 222 -8.12 3.35 -3.97
C ARG A 222 -9.23 4.03 -3.19
N LEU A 223 -9.32 5.36 -3.29
CA LEU A 223 -10.30 6.14 -2.54
C LEU A 223 -11.60 6.35 -3.34
N GLY A 224 -11.66 5.87 -4.59
CA GLY A 224 -12.79 6.12 -5.49
C GLY A 224 -12.98 7.61 -5.79
N VAL A 225 -11.90 8.38 -5.77
CA VAL A 225 -11.93 9.82 -6.00
C VAL A 225 -12.23 10.07 -7.48
N PRO A 226 -13.30 10.83 -7.83
CA PRO A 226 -13.63 11.09 -9.21
C PRO A 226 -12.62 12.04 -9.87
N VAL A 227 -12.52 11.95 -11.19
CA VAL A 227 -11.63 12.80 -12.03
C VAL A 227 -11.84 14.29 -11.75
N SER A 228 -13.08 14.71 -11.50
CA SER A 228 -13.41 16.11 -11.22
C SER A 228 -12.81 16.64 -9.92
N PHE A 229 -12.51 15.77 -8.95
CA PHE A 229 -11.90 16.19 -7.68
C PHE A 229 -10.41 16.43 -7.79
N VAL A 230 -9.74 15.82 -8.77
CA VAL A 230 -8.29 16.00 -9.01
C VAL A 230 -8.01 16.98 -10.13
N ARG A 231 -8.92 17.15 -11.10
CA ARG A 231 -8.72 18.06 -12.24
C ARG A 231 -8.61 19.51 -11.77
N LEU A 232 -7.75 20.27 -12.43
CA LEU A 232 -7.60 21.71 -12.26
C LEU A 232 -7.73 22.40 -13.62
N ASP A 233 -8.43 23.53 -13.66
CA ASP A 233 -8.50 24.37 -14.87
C ASP A 233 -7.20 25.17 -15.11
N GLY A 234 -6.37 25.31 -14.06
CA GLY A 234 -5.09 26.00 -14.13
C GLY A 234 -4.19 25.77 -12.90
N PRO A 235 -2.89 26.12 -13.00
CA PRO A 235 -1.89 25.83 -11.96
C PRO A 235 -2.14 26.47 -10.60
N GLY A 236 -3.00 27.49 -10.51
CA GLY A 236 -3.33 28.18 -9.25
C GLY A 236 -4.75 27.92 -8.76
N ASP A 237 -5.53 27.11 -9.46
CA ASP A 237 -6.92 26.87 -9.12
C ASP A 237 -7.05 25.86 -7.98
N GLU A 238 -8.20 25.81 -7.33
CA GLU A 238 -8.52 24.92 -6.22
C GLU A 238 -9.56 23.89 -6.67
N ASN A 239 -9.54 22.71 -6.04
CA ASN A 239 -10.55 21.68 -6.18
C ASN A 239 -10.79 21.00 -4.82
N VAL A 240 -11.61 19.95 -4.81
CA VAL A 240 -11.94 19.21 -3.58
C VAL A 240 -10.68 18.66 -2.90
N VAL A 241 -9.73 18.09 -3.66
CA VAL A 241 -8.50 17.53 -3.09
C VAL A 241 -7.64 18.62 -2.46
N THR A 242 -7.37 19.72 -3.15
CA THR A 242 -6.58 20.82 -2.58
C THR A 242 -7.23 21.35 -1.31
N ASN A 243 -8.55 21.54 -1.33
CA ASN A 243 -9.29 22.09 -0.19
C ASN A 243 -9.28 21.16 1.02
N VAL A 244 -9.45 19.85 0.84
CA VAL A 244 -9.35 18.89 1.97
C VAL A 244 -7.94 18.89 2.56
N MET A 245 -6.91 19.00 1.72
CA MET A 245 -5.53 19.03 2.20
C MET A 245 -5.19 20.28 3.01
N GLU A 246 -5.92 21.37 2.84
CA GLU A 246 -5.77 22.61 3.63
C GLU A 246 -6.49 22.60 4.99
N ILE A 247 -7.43 21.68 5.22
CA ILE A 247 -8.16 21.59 6.49
C ILE A 247 -7.21 21.19 7.62
N ASP A 248 -7.29 21.86 8.77
CA ASP A 248 -6.51 21.55 9.97
C ASP A 248 -7.32 20.62 10.90
N ILE A 249 -7.10 19.29 10.75
CA ILE A 249 -7.80 18.22 11.47
C ILE A 249 -6.86 17.12 11.95
N ASP A 250 -7.22 16.48 13.06
CA ASP A 250 -6.54 15.31 13.57
C ASP A 250 -7.00 14.02 12.88
N GLU A 251 -8.25 13.94 12.37
CA GLU A 251 -8.70 12.77 11.62
C GLU A 251 -8.05 12.66 10.24
N SER A 252 -8.04 11.42 9.71
CA SER A 252 -7.43 11.11 8.43
C SER A 252 -8.06 11.90 7.27
N LYS A 253 -7.25 12.73 6.61
CA LYS A 253 -7.63 13.44 5.38
C LYS A 253 -7.96 12.50 4.23
N LEU A 254 -7.29 11.34 4.15
CA LEU A 254 -7.61 10.31 3.15
C LEU A 254 -8.99 9.69 3.41
N GLN A 255 -9.33 9.44 4.68
CA GLN A 255 -10.67 8.97 5.04
C GLN A 255 -11.74 10.02 4.73
N LEU A 256 -11.45 11.30 5.00
CA LEU A 256 -12.32 12.41 4.64
C LEU A 256 -12.55 12.46 3.11
N LEU A 257 -11.48 12.34 2.31
CA LEU A 257 -11.59 12.28 0.85
C LEU A 257 -12.45 11.10 0.37
N ALA A 258 -12.23 9.89 0.89
CA ALA A 258 -13.07 8.73 0.56
C ALA A 258 -14.54 8.95 0.95
N ASN A 259 -14.80 9.51 2.12
CA ASN A 259 -16.16 9.80 2.59
C ASN A 259 -16.86 10.84 1.70
N VAL A 260 -16.11 11.83 1.21
CA VAL A 260 -16.63 12.85 0.31
C VAL A 260 -16.86 12.28 -1.09
N ALA A 261 -15.91 11.48 -1.61
CA ALA A 261 -16.01 10.82 -2.92
C ALA A 261 -17.20 9.85 -2.98
N SER A 262 -17.44 9.07 -1.92
CA SER A 262 -18.57 8.12 -1.87
C SER A 262 -19.97 8.76 -1.93
N ARG A 263 -20.07 10.09 -1.81
CA ARG A 263 -21.35 10.83 -1.88
C ARG A 263 -21.73 11.25 -3.29
N VAL A 264 -20.79 11.19 -4.23
CA VAL A 264 -21.04 11.54 -5.64
C VAL A 264 -21.06 10.28 -6.49
N PRO A 265 -21.78 10.28 -7.62
CA PRO A 265 -21.72 9.16 -8.56
C PRO A 265 -20.34 9.09 -9.24
N ASP A 266 -20.02 7.94 -9.84
CA ASP A 266 -18.72 7.69 -10.50
C ASP A 266 -18.37 8.72 -11.61
N ASP A 267 -19.39 9.25 -12.31
CA ASP A 267 -19.24 10.32 -13.31
C ASP A 267 -20.07 11.54 -12.89
N PRO A 268 -19.54 12.35 -11.94
CA PRO A 268 -20.30 13.43 -11.32
C PRO A 268 -20.41 14.65 -12.24
N THR A 269 -21.60 15.23 -12.28
CA THR A 269 -21.83 16.51 -12.95
C THR A 269 -21.45 17.68 -12.04
N PRO A 270 -21.27 18.91 -12.56
CA PRO A 270 -21.04 20.08 -11.72
C PRO A 270 -22.10 20.28 -10.62
N ASP A 271 -23.37 19.95 -10.89
CA ASP A 271 -24.46 20.03 -9.92
C ASP A 271 -24.31 19.01 -8.77
N ASP A 272 -23.61 17.90 -9.00
CA ASP A 272 -23.30 16.89 -7.97
C ASP A 272 -22.10 17.30 -7.10
N ILE A 273 -21.17 18.09 -7.66
CA ILE A 273 -19.91 18.48 -7.02
C ILE A 273 -20.06 19.79 -6.23
N GLU A 274 -20.84 20.75 -6.71
CA GLU A 274 -21.02 22.05 -6.05
C GLU A 274 -21.40 21.93 -4.55
N PRO A 275 -22.30 21.03 -4.12
CA PRO A 275 -22.61 20.84 -2.71
C PRO A 275 -21.43 20.29 -1.89
N ILE A 276 -20.57 19.48 -2.51
CA ILE A 276 -19.38 18.92 -1.90
C ILE A 276 -18.32 20.01 -1.72
N GLU A 277 -18.06 20.81 -2.75
CA GLU A 277 -17.14 21.95 -2.66
C GLU A 277 -17.60 22.97 -1.61
N GLU A 278 -18.91 23.23 -1.53
CA GLU A 278 -19.46 24.10 -0.50
C GLU A 278 -19.24 23.51 0.91
N LEU A 279 -19.45 22.20 1.10
CA LEU A 279 -19.23 21.52 2.37
C LEU A 279 -17.75 21.57 2.79
N VAL A 280 -16.83 21.19 1.91
CA VAL A 280 -15.38 21.21 2.18
C VAL A 280 -14.91 22.64 2.43
N GLY A 281 -15.41 23.61 1.65
CA GLY A 281 -15.13 25.02 1.86
C GLY A 281 -15.71 25.58 3.17
N GLN A 282 -16.78 24.99 3.72
CA GLN A 282 -17.24 25.31 5.07
C GLN A 282 -16.30 24.74 6.14
N LEU A 283 -15.85 23.49 5.99
CA LEU A 283 -14.91 22.86 6.91
C LEU A 283 -13.59 23.65 6.99
N ALA A 284 -13.03 24.04 5.84
CA ALA A 284 -11.77 24.81 5.78
C ALA A 284 -11.85 26.21 6.42
N ARG A 285 -13.05 26.74 6.68
CA ARG A 285 -13.26 28.07 7.29
C ARG A 285 -13.52 28.02 8.80
N LEU A 286 -13.65 26.83 9.37
CA LEU A 286 -13.81 26.67 10.80
C LEU A 286 -12.43 26.76 11.44
N ASP A 287 -12.20 27.83 12.21
CA ASP A 287 -10.94 28.06 12.94
C ASP A 287 -10.77 27.14 14.17
N ASP A 288 -11.76 26.29 14.48
CA ASP A 288 -11.80 25.41 15.65
C ASP A 288 -11.90 23.95 15.20
N THR A 289 -10.83 23.19 15.43
CA THR A 289 -10.71 21.77 15.05
C THR A 289 -11.89 20.96 15.58
N ASP A 290 -12.27 21.11 16.85
CA ASP A 290 -13.41 20.42 17.48
C ASP A 290 -14.72 20.62 16.68
N GLY A 291 -14.92 21.82 16.11
CA GLY A 291 -16.10 22.15 15.31
C GLY A 291 -16.08 21.55 13.90
N VAL A 292 -14.89 21.30 13.35
CA VAL A 292 -14.70 20.57 12.09
C VAL A 292 -15.00 19.09 12.31
N GLU A 293 -14.46 18.50 13.37
CA GLU A 293 -14.65 17.09 13.74
C GLU A 293 -16.14 16.77 13.98
N ASP A 294 -16.83 17.58 14.78
CA ASP A 294 -18.28 17.45 15.03
C ASP A 294 -19.10 17.48 13.73
N LEU A 295 -18.69 18.30 12.77
CA LEU A 295 -19.38 18.45 11.49
C LEU A 295 -19.08 17.27 10.55
N ILE A 296 -17.85 16.74 10.58
CA ILE A 296 -17.46 15.50 9.91
C ILE A 296 -18.27 14.32 10.50
N GLU A 297 -18.33 14.17 11.82
CA GLU A 297 -19.13 13.11 12.47
C GLU A 297 -20.62 13.21 12.14
N THR A 298 -21.17 14.43 12.09
CA THR A 298 -22.62 14.62 11.89
C THR A 298 -23.05 14.49 10.44
N ARG A 299 -22.20 14.91 9.49
CA ARG A 299 -22.56 15.00 8.06
C ARG A 299 -21.81 14.04 7.16
N LEU A 300 -20.64 13.58 7.57
CA LEU A 300 -19.69 12.85 6.73
C LEU A 300 -19.51 11.37 7.12
N LEU A 301 -19.61 11.05 8.41
CA LEU A 301 -19.68 9.68 8.97
C LEU A 301 -21.13 9.22 9.23
#